data_AF-A0A170VCK4-F1
#
_entry.id   AF-A0A170VCK4-F1
#
_cell.length_a   1.000
_cell.length_b   1.000
_cell.length_c   1.000
_cell.angle_alpha   90.00
_cell.angle_beta   90.00
_cell.angle_gamma   90.00
#
_symmetry.space_group_name_H-M   'P 1'
#
loop_
_entity.id
_entity.type
_entity.pdbx_description
1 polymer ?
#
loop_
_entity_poly.entity_id
_entity_poly.type
_entity_poly.pdbx_seq_one_letter_code
_entity_poly.pdbx_strand_id
1 'polypeptide(L)' 'MVNMSLWVDKYRPTSLQKLDFHLTQAEHLKNVVDQGDFPHLLFYGPSGAGKKTRIMALLRELYGPGVERLRME' A
#
# COMPACT_ATOMS: atom_id res chain seq x y z
N MET A 1 11.48 3.34 25.88
CA MET A 1 10.49 4.30 25.32
C MET A 1 9.37 3.48 24.71
N VAL A 2 8.17 3.53 25.27
CA VAL A 2 7.02 2.79 24.71
C VAL A 2 6.70 3.43 23.37
N ASN A 3 6.86 2.68 22.28
CA ASN A 3 6.49 3.12 20.95
C ASN A 3 4.96 3.22 20.90
N MET A 4 4.40 4.37 21.30
CA MET A 4 2.95 4.64 21.29
C MET A 4 2.46 4.84 19.85
N SER A 5 2.48 3.77 19.08
CA SER A 5 1.87 3.71 17.76
C SER A 5 0.34 3.69 17.93
N LEU A 6 -0.35 4.60 17.23
CA LEU A 6 -1.82 4.57 17.15
C LEU A 6 -2.25 3.22 16.55
N TRP A 7 -3.39 2.69 17.00
CA TRP A 7 -3.89 1.39 16.50
C TRP A 7 -4.08 1.40 14.98
N VAL A 8 -4.51 2.54 14.43
CA VAL A 8 -4.65 2.73 12.97
C VAL A 8 -3.33 2.54 12.22
N ASP A 9 -2.19 2.87 12.83
CA ASP A 9 -0.87 2.65 12.22
C ASP A 9 -0.36 1.23 12.51
N LYS A 10 -0.58 0.75 13.74
CA LYS A 10 -0.16 -0.59 14.18
C LYS A 10 -0.77 -1.71 13.33
N TYR A 11 -2.05 -1.56 12.96
CA TYR A 11 -2.80 -2.56 12.20
C TYR A 11 -2.93 -2.20 10.72
N ARG A 12 -2.26 -1.14 10.24
CA ARG A 12 -2.29 -0.79 8.81
C ARG A 12 -1.69 -1.95 7.99
N PRO A 13 -2.40 -2.46 6.97
CA PRO A 13 -1.85 -3.45 6.05
C PRO A 13 -0.55 -2.96 5.38
N THR A 14 0.45 -3.84 5.30
CA THR A 14 1.77 -3.54 4.73
C THR A 14 2.05 -4.21 3.39
N SER A 15 1.17 -5.11 2.92
CA SER A 15 1.25 -5.73 1.60
C SER A 15 -0.15 -5.88 1.00
N LEU A 16 -0.22 -6.09 -0.33
CA LEU A 16 -1.51 -6.20 -1.02
C LEU A 16 -2.32 -7.41 -0.54
N GLN A 17 -1.66 -8.50 -0.13
CA GLN A 17 -2.32 -9.72 0.35
C GLN A 17 -2.85 -9.61 1.78
N LYS A 18 -2.41 -8.58 2.54
CA LYS A 18 -2.89 -8.29 3.90
C LYS A 18 -4.05 -7.28 3.93
N LEU A 19 -4.57 -6.87 2.76
CA LEU A 19 -5.73 -6.00 2.70
C LEU A 19 -6.99 -6.76 3.10
N ASP A 20 -7.82 -6.16 3.94
CA ASP A 20 -9.02 -6.82 4.47
C ASP A 20 -10.25 -6.68 3.56
N PHE A 21 -10.19 -5.81 2.54
CA PHE A 21 -11.32 -5.48 1.67
C PHE A 21 -10.87 -5.09 0.26
N HIS A 22 -11.81 -5.14 -0.72
CA HIS A 22 -11.53 -4.94 -2.15
C HIS A 22 -10.37 -5.84 -2.62
N LEU A 23 -10.52 -7.16 -2.39
CA LEU A 23 -9.51 -8.17 -2.64
C LEU A 23 -9.24 -8.36 -4.14
N THR A 24 -10.28 -8.30 -4.98
CA THR A 24 -10.14 -8.34 -6.45
C THR A 24 -9.27 -7.20 -6.97
N GLN A 25 -9.42 -5.99 -6.41
CA GLN A 25 -8.61 -4.85 -6.76
C GLN A 25 -7.15 -5.02 -6.29
N ALA A 26 -6.95 -5.66 -5.13
CA ALA A 26 -5.61 -6.00 -4.66
C ALA A 26 -4.92 -7.02 -5.57
N GLU A 27 -5.66 -8.01 -6.06
CA GLU A 27 -5.18 -8.99 -7.04
C GLU A 27 -4.86 -8.34 -8.39
N HIS A 28 -5.73 -7.46 -8.91
CA HIS A 28 -5.43 -6.68 -10.12
C HIS A 28 -4.14 -5.86 -9.98
N LEU A 29 -3.97 -5.17 -8.85
CA LEU A 29 -2.74 -4.41 -8.59
C LEU A 29 -1.50 -5.32 -8.56
N LYS A 30 -1.62 -6.52 -7.99
CA LYS A 30 -0.53 -7.52 -8.00
C LYS A 30 -0.18 -7.94 -9.43
N ASN A 31 -1.19 -8.28 -10.24
CA ASN A 31 -0.99 -8.68 -11.63
C ASN A 31 -0.34 -7.56 -12.46
N VAL A 32 -0.70 -6.29 -12.21
CA VAL A 32 -0.08 -5.14 -12.87
C VAL A 32 1.41 -5.02 -12.52
N VAL A 33 1.82 -5.31 -11.28
CA VAL A 33 3.24 -5.34 -10.89
C VAL A 33 3.99 -6.45 -11.64
N ASP A 34 3.39 -7.63 -11.76
CA ASP A 34 4.03 -8.80 -12.37
C ASP A 34 4.18 -8.68 -13.90
N GLN A 35 3.39 -7.82 -14.56
CA GLN A 35 3.40 -7.64 -16.03
C GLN A 35 4.57 -6.78 -16.56
N GLY A 36 5.32 -6.10 -15.69
CA GLY A 36 6.53 -5.33 -16.07
C GLY A 36 6.27 -3.97 -16.74
N ASP A 37 5.18 -3.81 -17.49
CA ASP A 37 4.72 -2.51 -18.02
C ASP A 37 3.74 -1.84 -17.04
N PHE A 38 4.30 -1.05 -16.11
CA PHE A 38 3.53 -0.45 -15.03
C PHE A 38 2.92 0.90 -15.46
N PRO A 39 1.58 1.02 -15.57
CA PRO A 39 0.93 2.25 -16.03
C PRO A 39 0.90 3.31 -14.92
N HIS A 40 0.66 4.56 -15.31
CA HIS A 40 0.29 5.61 -14.35
C HIS A 40 -1.10 5.34 -13.76
N LEU A 41 -1.22 5.41 -12.43
CA LEU A 41 -2.45 5.09 -11.71
C LEU A 41 -3.03 6.32 -11.01
N LEU A 42 -4.36 6.45 -11.04
CA LEU A 42 -5.11 7.43 -10.26
C LEU A 42 -5.86 6.75 -9.11
N PHE A 43 -5.48 7.05 -7.87
CA PHE A 43 -6.19 6.58 -6.68
C PHE A 43 -7.20 7.63 -6.19
N TYR A 44 -8.50 7.30 -6.23
CA TYR A 44 -9.57 8.18 -5.76
C TYR A 44 -10.52 7.46 -4.79
N GLY A 45 -11.35 8.22 -4.08
CA GLY A 45 -12.29 7.70 -3.08
C GLY A 45 -12.32 8.54 -1.79
N PRO A 46 -13.22 8.23 -0.84
CA PRO A 46 -13.40 9.01 0.38
C PRO A 46 -12.19 8.95 1.32
N SER A 47 -12.14 9.87 2.29
CA SER A 47 -11.14 9.82 3.36
C SER A 47 -11.27 8.52 4.15
N GLY A 48 -10.15 7.92 4.57
CA GLY A 48 -10.16 6.63 5.28
C GLY A 48 -10.35 5.38 4.42
N ALA A 49 -10.60 5.48 3.11
CA ALA A 49 -10.80 4.31 2.22
C ALA A 49 -9.53 3.45 1.95
N GLY A 50 -8.42 3.72 2.64
CA GLY A 50 -7.18 2.95 2.47
C GLY A 50 -6.37 3.28 1.21
N LYS A 51 -6.62 4.41 0.54
CA LYS A 51 -5.88 4.83 -0.68
C LYS A 51 -4.36 4.85 -0.46
N LYS A 52 -3.90 5.59 0.56
CA LYS A 52 -2.47 5.67 0.92
C LYS A 52 -1.90 4.30 1.30
N THR A 53 -2.67 3.49 2.03
CA THR A 53 -2.29 2.12 2.40
C THR A 53 -2.01 1.27 1.16
N ARG A 54 -2.89 1.30 0.16
CA ARG A 54 -2.71 0.56 -1.11
C ARG A 54 -1.52 1.06 -1.90
N ILE A 55 -1.32 2.37 -1.99
CA ILE A 55 -0.15 2.95 -2.67
C ILE A 55 1.14 2.45 -2.01
N MET A 56 1.23 2.52 -0.68
CA MET A 56 2.43 2.06 0.04
C MET A 56 2.68 0.56 -0.13
N ALA A 57 1.62 -0.27 -0.05
CA ALA A 57 1.72 -1.69 -0.30
C ALA A 57 2.17 -2.00 -1.74
N LEU A 58 1.63 -1.28 -2.72
CA LEU A 58 1.98 -1.43 -4.13
C LEU A 58 3.44 -1.05 -4.42
N LEU A 59 3.89 0.09 -3.87
CA LEU A 59 5.28 0.50 -3.98
C LEU A 59 6.22 -0.53 -3.33
N ARG A 60 5.80 -1.14 -2.22
CA ARG A 60 6.57 -2.20 -1.55
C ARG A 60 6.70 -3.46 -2.41
N GLU A 61 5.68 -3.82 -3.18
CA GLU A 61 5.77 -4.92 -4.16
C GLU A 61 6.73 -4.57 -5.31
N LEU A 62 6.68 -3.34 -5.81
CA LEU A 62 7.55 -2.88 -6.92
C LEU A 62 9.03 -2.73 -6.55
N TYR A 63 9.30 -2.12 -5.39
CA TYR A 63 10.65 -1.67 -5.01
C TYR A 63 11.18 -2.34 -3.73
N GLY A 64 10.38 -3.21 -3.11
CA GLY A 64 10.74 -3.89 -1.87
C GLY A 64 10.56 -3.04 -0.60
N PRO A 65 11.07 -3.53 0.55
CA PRO A 65 10.84 -2.92 1.86
C PRO A 65 11.53 -1.56 2.08
N GLY A 66 12.38 -1.11 1.16
CA GLY A 66 13.11 0.16 1.26
C GLY A 66 12.25 1.40 1.07
N VAL A 67 11.04 1.27 0.53
CA VAL A 67 10.13 2.39 0.20
C VAL A 67 9.81 3.28 1.41
N GLU A 68 9.76 2.71 2.61
CA GLU A 68 9.44 3.45 3.83
C GLU A 68 10.57 4.38 4.30
N ARG A 69 11.77 4.29 3.70
CA ARG A 69 12.94 5.13 4.05
C ARG A 69 12.92 6.50 3.37
N LEU A 70 12.04 6.73 2.40
CA LEU A 70 11.84 8.04 1.81
C LEU A 70 11.08 8.93 2.81
N ARG A 71 11.82 9.56 3.72
CA ARG A 71 11.35 10.74 4.42
C ARG A 71 11.45 11.90 3.42
N MET A 72 10.30 12.44 3.03
CA MET A 72 10.27 13.78 2.45
C MET A 72 10.67 14.75 3.57
N GLU A 73 11.78 15.47 3.35
CA GLU A 73 12.11 16.69 4.10
C GLU A 73 11.04 17.76 3.90
#